data_AF-A0AAJ7DVB9-F1
#
_entry.id   AF-A0AAJ7DVB9-F1
#
_cell.length_a   1.000
_cell.length_b   1.000
_cell.length_c   1.000
_cell.angle_alpha   90.00
_cell.angle_beta   90.00
_cell.angle_gamma   90.00
#
_symmetry.space_group_name_H-M   'P 1'
#
loop_
_entity.id
_entity.type
_entity.pdbx_description
1 polymer ?
#
loop_
_entity_poly.entity_id
_entity_poly.type
_entity_poly.pdbx_seq_one_letter_code
_entity_poly.pdbx_strand_id
1 'polypeptide(L)'
;MADEGVMQNSHVAKELDVDVVSSKSILLKVIEVVVSIFAVGLVVDPFNSFHRIFLYQPKPKIDDIAIIYVTVAGFILINTILIIGHMFGDRMPKRTSVLFSATGTILHIVAGSVVIHNWRKLHSNYAYVYNNNTYASKQYADMLIAGAFFTFVDALVFAVDVFFTIKYF
;
A
#
# COMPACT_ATOMS: atom_id res chain seq x y z
N MET A 1 -34.66 -3.68 -40.06
CA MET A 1 -34.35 -2.26 -39.76
C MET A 1 -34.61 -1.86 -38.31
N ALA A 2 -35.68 -2.31 -37.63
CA ALA A 2 -35.88 -1.98 -36.20
C ALA A 2 -34.93 -2.72 -35.22
N ASP A 3 -34.44 -3.91 -35.60
CA ASP A 3 -33.62 -4.77 -34.74
C ASP A 3 -32.14 -4.32 -34.64
N GLU A 4 -31.63 -3.68 -35.70
CA GLU A 4 -30.26 -3.15 -35.76
C GLU A 4 -30.05 -1.97 -34.80
N GLY A 5 -31.05 -1.09 -34.65
CA GLY A 5 -30.99 0.05 -33.73
C GLY A 5 -31.04 -0.33 -32.25
N VAL A 6 -31.69 -1.45 -31.91
CA VAL A 6 -31.76 -1.96 -30.53
C VAL A 6 -30.45 -2.66 -30.15
N MET A 7 -29.90 -3.49 -31.05
CA MET A 7 -28.60 -4.11 -30.82
C MET A 7 -27.48 -3.07 -30.73
N GLN A 8 -27.47 -2.05 -31.59
CA GLN A 8 -26.44 -1.01 -31.58
C GLN A 8 -26.49 -0.15 -30.32
N ASN A 9 -27.68 0.24 -29.86
CA ASN A 9 -27.83 0.96 -28.59
C ASN A 9 -27.43 0.10 -27.38
N SER A 10 -27.70 -1.21 -27.40
CA SER A 10 -27.28 -2.11 -26.32
C SER A 10 -25.76 -2.31 -26.26
N HIS A 11 -25.09 -2.32 -27.42
CA HIS A 11 -23.63 -2.46 -27.51
C HIS A 11 -22.93 -1.19 -27.02
N VAL A 12 -23.42 -0.01 -27.43
CA VAL A 12 -22.90 1.28 -26.98
C VAL A 12 -23.10 1.49 -25.48
N ALA A 13 -24.26 1.15 -24.93
CA ALA A 13 -24.51 1.24 -23.49
C ALA A 13 -23.57 0.33 -22.68
N LYS A 14 -23.25 -0.86 -23.21
CA LYS A 14 -22.36 -1.82 -22.57
C LYS A 14 -20.88 -1.41 -22.66
N GLU A 15 -20.46 -0.78 -23.75
CA GLU A 15 -19.11 -0.20 -23.85
C GLU A 15 -18.93 0.98 -22.91
N LEU A 16 -19.92 1.88 -22.82
CA LEU A 16 -19.87 3.03 -21.93
C LEU A 16 -19.77 2.62 -20.44
N ASP A 17 -20.50 1.58 -20.03
CA ASP A 17 -20.47 1.07 -18.67
C ASP A 17 -19.11 0.42 -18.33
N VAL A 18 -18.52 -0.32 -19.27
CA VAL A 18 -17.19 -0.92 -19.12
C VAL A 18 -16.09 0.14 -18.98
N ASP A 19 -16.16 1.23 -19.75
CA ASP A 19 -15.18 2.31 -19.68
C ASP A 19 -15.27 3.12 -18.37
N VAL A 20 -16.49 3.34 -17.86
CA VAL A 20 -16.71 4.01 -16.57
C VAL A 20 -16.21 3.15 -15.42
N VAL A 21 -16.46 1.84 -15.48
CA VAL A 21 -16.03 0.88 -14.46
C VAL A 21 -14.50 0.68 -14.49
N SER A 22 -13.89 0.67 -15.68
CA SER A 22 -12.43 0.72 -15.88
C SER A 22 -11.78 1.96 -15.29
N SER A 23 -12.36 3.14 -15.54
CA SER A 23 -11.83 4.40 -15.01
C SER A 23 -11.82 4.43 -13.48
N LYS A 24 -12.85 3.86 -12.83
CA LYS A 24 -12.94 3.80 -11.36
C LYS A 24 -11.90 2.86 -10.74
N SER A 25 -11.65 1.71 -11.36
CA SER A 25 -10.62 0.78 -10.87
C SER A 25 -9.23 1.38 -10.99
N ILE A 26 -8.94 2.10 -12.08
CA ILE A 26 -7.65 2.80 -12.24
C ILE A 26 -7.49 3.93 -11.23
N LEU A 27 -8.55 4.69 -10.96
CA LEU A 27 -8.52 5.72 -9.91
C LEU A 27 -8.15 5.11 -8.55
N LEU A 28 -8.70 3.94 -8.20
CA LEU A 28 -8.35 3.23 -6.97
C LEU A 28 -6.88 2.81 -6.96
N LYS A 29 -6.34 2.29 -8.07
CA LYS A 29 -4.91 1.96 -8.20
C LYS A 29 -4.01 3.17 -7.97
N VAL A 30 -4.40 4.33 -8.49
CA VAL A 30 -3.66 5.59 -8.28
C VAL A 30 -3.68 5.98 -6.80
N ILE A 31 -4.84 5.87 -6.13
CA ILE A 31 -4.96 6.18 -4.70
C ILE A 31 -4.09 5.23 -3.87
N GLU A 32 -4.11 3.92 -4.14
CA GLU A 32 -3.25 2.93 -3.49
C GLU A 32 -1.76 3.35 -3.60
N VAL A 33 -1.28 3.66 -4.80
CA VAL A 33 0.11 4.09 -5.01
C VAL A 33 0.45 5.35 -4.21
N VAL A 34 -0.43 6.36 -4.23
CA VAL A 34 -0.19 7.62 -3.51
C VAL A 34 -0.10 7.38 -2.00
N VAL A 35 -1.02 6.60 -1.43
CA VAL A 35 -1.01 6.27 0.01
C VAL A 35 0.22 5.43 0.37
N SER A 36 0.58 4.44 -0.46
CA SER A 36 1.81 3.64 -0.27
C SER A 36 3.07 4.52 -0.28
N ILE A 37 3.15 5.54 -1.14
CA ILE A 37 4.30 6.47 -1.20
C ILE A 37 4.43 7.26 0.12
N PHE A 38 3.32 7.73 0.68
CA PHE A 38 3.34 8.37 1.99
C PHE A 38 3.76 7.40 3.09
N ALA A 39 3.24 6.17 3.08
CA ALA A 39 3.60 5.14 4.05
C ALA A 39 5.11 4.83 4.01
N VAL A 40 5.68 4.59 2.82
CA VAL A 40 7.11 4.28 2.70
C VAL A 40 7.97 5.49 3.07
N GLY A 41 7.61 6.70 2.67
CA GLY A 41 8.37 7.92 3.01
C GLY A 41 8.47 8.16 4.51
N LEU A 42 7.38 7.88 5.26
CA LEU A 42 7.37 8.01 6.72
C LEU A 42 8.14 6.91 7.44
N VAL A 43 8.31 5.75 6.80
CA VAL A 43 8.96 4.57 7.38
C VAL A 43 10.46 4.49 7.07
N VAL A 44 10.88 4.99 5.90
CA VAL A 44 12.27 4.91 5.41
C VAL A 44 13.25 5.66 6.30
N ASP A 45 12.95 6.92 6.60
CA ASP A 45 13.86 7.79 7.36
C ASP A 45 14.12 7.28 8.78
N PRO A 46 13.10 6.86 9.55
CA PRO A 46 13.33 6.21 10.83
C PRO A 46 14.19 4.96 10.73
N PHE A 47 13.92 4.05 9.79
CA PHE A 47 14.70 2.81 9.68
C PHE A 47 16.15 3.05 9.24
N ASN A 48 16.40 3.96 8.30
CA ASN A 48 17.76 4.32 7.87
C ASN A 48 18.53 5.00 9.00
N SER A 49 17.89 5.89 9.75
CA SER A 49 18.49 6.56 10.91
C SER A 49 18.79 5.56 12.02
N PHE A 50 17.87 4.63 12.31
CA PHE A 50 18.11 3.62 13.32
C PHE A 50 19.24 2.67 12.94
N HIS A 51 19.38 2.36 11.65
CA HIS A 51 20.48 1.52 11.17
C HIS A 51 21.85 2.21 11.30
N ARG A 52 21.93 3.53 11.05
CA ARG A 52 23.19 4.29 11.18
C ARG A 52 23.54 4.65 12.61
N ILE A 53 22.55 4.98 13.44
CA ILE A 53 22.77 5.57 14.77
C ILE A 53 22.90 4.47 15.85
N PHE A 54 22.15 3.38 15.77
CA PHE A 54 22.19 2.32 16.78
C PHE A 54 23.24 1.25 16.46
N LEU A 55 24.51 1.54 16.76
CA LEU A 55 25.55 0.48 16.83
C LEU A 55 25.27 -0.50 17.97
N TYR A 56 24.70 -0.02 19.09
CA TYR A 56 24.25 -0.79 20.25
C TYR A 56 22.71 -0.79 20.31
N GLN A 57 22.13 -1.94 20.65
CA GLN A 57 20.70 -2.26 20.62
C GLN A 57 19.75 -1.15 21.13
N PRO A 58 18.52 -1.03 20.59
CA PRO A 58 17.73 -2.06 19.91
C PRO A 58 17.65 -1.88 18.40
N LYS A 59 18.25 -2.82 17.65
CA LYS A 59 18.09 -2.89 16.19
C LYS A 59 16.74 -3.53 15.84
N PRO A 60 15.95 -2.95 14.92
CA PRO A 60 14.85 -3.69 14.29
C PRO A 60 15.42 -4.92 13.59
N LYS A 61 14.70 -6.04 13.61
CA LYS A 61 15.17 -7.24 12.91
C LYS A 61 15.19 -6.93 11.41
N ILE A 62 16.22 -7.42 10.71
CA ILE A 62 16.33 -7.23 9.26
C ILE A 62 15.11 -7.84 8.56
N ASP A 63 14.61 -8.97 9.06
CA ASP A 63 13.41 -9.64 8.55
C ASP A 63 12.16 -8.75 8.64
N ASP A 64 12.00 -8.04 9.77
CA ASP A 64 10.88 -7.12 10.00
C ASP A 64 10.95 -5.90 9.07
N ILE A 65 12.15 -5.41 8.79
CA ILE A 65 12.36 -4.33 7.82
C ILE A 65 12.05 -4.84 6.41
N ALA A 66 12.56 -6.02 6.06
CA ALA A 66 12.40 -6.61 4.74
C ALA A 66 10.92 -6.82 4.40
N ILE A 67 10.11 -7.36 5.32
CA ILE A 67 8.68 -7.58 5.05
C ILE A 67 7.93 -6.27 4.81
N ILE A 68 8.28 -5.18 5.52
CA ILE A 68 7.66 -3.87 5.31
C ILE A 68 8.03 -3.31 3.93
N TYR A 69 9.31 -3.32 3.56
CA TYR A 69 9.76 -2.80 2.27
C TYR A 69 9.25 -3.62 1.09
N VAL A 70 9.34 -4.95 1.17
CA VAL A 70 8.84 -5.84 0.11
C VAL A 70 7.34 -5.64 -0.09
N THR A 71 6.58 -5.45 0.99
CA THR A 71 5.16 -5.15 0.89
C THR A 71 4.93 -3.80 0.22
N VAL A 72 5.36 -2.70 0.86
CA VAL A 72 4.97 -1.36 0.40
C VAL A 72 5.58 -1.05 -0.97
N ALA A 73 6.89 -1.29 -1.16
CA ALA A 73 7.53 -1.03 -2.45
C ALA A 73 7.07 -2.00 -3.55
N GLY A 74 6.82 -3.27 -3.20
CA GLY A 74 6.31 -4.25 -4.15
C GLY A 74 4.94 -3.86 -4.70
N PHE A 75 4.03 -3.42 -3.84
CA PHE A 75 2.70 -2.99 -4.26
C PHE A 75 2.69 -1.64 -4.99
N ILE A 76 3.59 -0.71 -4.65
CA ILE A 76 3.82 0.49 -5.48
C ILE A 76 4.18 0.07 -6.91
N LEU A 77 5.15 -0.85 -7.08
CA LEU A 77 5.59 -1.30 -8.40
C LEU A 77 4.46 -2.02 -9.16
N ILE A 78 3.80 -2.98 -8.53
CA ILE A 78 2.70 -3.75 -9.15
C ILE A 78 1.60 -2.80 -9.63
N ASN A 79 1.11 -1.91 -8.77
CA ASN A 79 0.03 -1.00 -9.12
C ASN A 79 0.46 0.03 -10.17
N THR A 80 1.70 0.52 -10.12
CA THR A 80 2.24 1.42 -11.14
C THR A 80 2.27 0.74 -12.51
N ILE A 81 2.70 -0.52 -12.58
CA ILE A 81 2.71 -1.30 -13.82
C ILE A 81 1.28 -1.48 -14.36
N LEU A 82 0.30 -1.75 -13.49
CA LEU A 82 -1.10 -1.90 -13.89
C LEU A 82 -1.68 -0.59 -14.45
N ILE A 83 -1.35 0.55 -13.84
CA ILE A 83 -1.74 1.88 -14.32
C ILE A 83 -1.10 2.15 -15.69
N ILE A 84 0.21 1.94 -15.83
CA ILE A 84 0.94 2.17 -17.08
C ILE A 84 0.42 1.25 -18.19
N GLY A 85 0.19 -0.04 -17.90
CA GLY A 85 -0.39 -0.97 -18.86
C GLY A 85 -1.74 -0.48 -19.37
N HIS A 86 -2.60 0.01 -18.48
CA HIS A 86 -3.87 0.60 -18.89
C HIS A 86 -3.70 1.85 -19.77
N MET A 87 -2.71 2.71 -19.49
CA MET A 87 -2.42 3.87 -20.34
C MET A 87 -1.97 3.47 -21.76
N PHE A 88 -1.36 2.30 -21.92
CA PHE A 88 -1.03 1.74 -23.24
C PHE A 88 -2.22 1.07 -23.95
N GLY A 89 -3.40 1.06 -23.33
CA GLY A 89 -4.61 0.45 -23.87
C GLY A 89 -4.80 -1.03 -23.49
N ASP A 90 -3.95 -1.58 -22.62
CA ASP A 90 -4.17 -2.94 -22.11
C ASP A 90 -5.38 -2.97 -21.18
N ARG A 91 -6.24 -3.98 -21.40
CA ARG A 91 -7.34 -4.28 -20.48
C ARG A 91 -6.78 -5.01 -19.27
N MET A 92 -6.92 -4.38 -18.12
CA MET A 92 -6.49 -4.96 -16.85
C MET A 92 -7.28 -6.24 -16.54
N PRO A 93 -6.62 -7.41 -16.44
CA PRO A 93 -7.32 -8.66 -16.18
C PRO A 93 -7.91 -8.67 -14.77
N LYS A 94 -9.25 -8.70 -14.67
CA LYS A 94 -10.02 -8.62 -13.42
C LYS A 94 -9.51 -9.57 -12.34
N ARG A 95 -9.29 -10.84 -12.68
CA ARG A 95 -8.83 -11.87 -11.72
C ARG A 95 -7.48 -11.51 -11.13
N THR A 96 -6.55 -11.05 -11.96
CA THR A 96 -5.22 -10.63 -11.54
C THR A 96 -5.27 -9.40 -10.65
N SER A 97 -6.10 -8.40 -11.01
CA SER A 97 -6.34 -7.23 -10.18
C SER A 97 -6.80 -7.61 -8.77
N VAL A 98 -7.87 -8.41 -8.67
CA VAL A 98 -8.42 -8.86 -7.38
C VAL A 98 -7.40 -9.64 -6.56
N LEU A 99 -6.64 -10.54 -7.18
CA LEU A 99 -5.62 -11.33 -6.48
C LEU A 99 -4.53 -10.43 -5.90
N PHE A 100 -4.04 -9.45 -6.66
CA PHE A 100 -3.06 -8.51 -6.15
C PHE A 100 -3.65 -7.63 -5.04
N SER A 101 -4.84 -7.04 -5.22
CA SER A 101 -5.44 -6.19 -4.19
C SER A 101 -5.77 -6.95 -2.90
N ALA A 102 -6.24 -8.19 -2.99
CA ALA A 102 -6.50 -9.03 -1.82
C ALA A 102 -5.20 -9.38 -1.08
N THR A 103 -4.15 -9.74 -1.83
CA THR A 103 -2.83 -10.02 -1.26
C THR A 103 -2.23 -8.75 -0.64
N GLY A 104 -2.41 -7.60 -1.30
CA GLY A 104 -2.00 -6.28 -0.82
C GLY A 104 -2.66 -5.93 0.49
N THR A 105 -3.96 -6.15 0.61
CA THR A 105 -4.72 -5.95 1.86
C THR A 105 -4.06 -6.72 3.02
N ILE A 106 -3.85 -8.02 2.84
CA ILE A 106 -3.31 -8.90 3.90
C ILE A 106 -1.88 -8.48 4.25
N LEU A 107 -1.02 -8.26 3.25
CA LEU A 107 0.37 -7.91 3.49
C LEU A 107 0.53 -6.53 4.13
N HIS A 108 -0.31 -5.55 3.79
CA HIS A 108 -0.26 -4.22 4.44
C HIS A 108 -0.72 -4.29 5.91
N ILE A 109 -1.70 -5.14 6.25
CA ILE A 109 -2.06 -5.39 7.66
C ILE A 109 -0.87 -5.97 8.43
N VAL A 110 -0.17 -6.95 7.84
CA VAL A 110 1.02 -7.56 8.44
C VAL A 110 2.13 -6.52 8.59
N ALA A 111 2.46 -5.79 7.53
CA ALA A 111 3.49 -4.75 7.53
C ALA A 111 3.19 -3.67 8.58
N GLY A 112 1.96 -3.13 8.62
CA GLY A 112 1.55 -2.15 9.62
C GLY A 112 1.68 -2.68 11.05
N SER A 113 1.32 -3.94 11.28
CA SER A 113 1.48 -4.60 12.59
C SER A 113 2.96 -4.73 12.99
N VAL A 114 3.83 -5.06 12.03
CA VAL A 114 5.28 -5.15 12.24
C VAL A 114 5.89 -3.77 12.51
N VAL A 115 5.43 -2.71 11.84
CA VAL A 115 5.84 -1.32 12.14
C VAL A 115 5.47 -0.95 13.58
N ILE A 116 4.23 -1.25 14.03
CA ILE A 116 3.80 -1.00 15.42
C ILE A 116 4.65 -1.82 16.41
N HIS A 117 4.94 -3.08 16.10
CA HIS A 117 5.79 -3.93 16.93
C HIS A 117 7.17 -3.30 17.13
N ASN A 118 7.80 -2.86 16.04
CA ASN A 118 9.10 -2.19 16.06
C ASN A 118 9.04 -0.86 16.81
N TRP A 119 8.01 -0.04 16.57
CA TRP A 119 7.80 1.20 17.30
C TRP A 119 7.68 0.96 18.81
N ARG A 120 6.87 -0.02 19.25
CA ARG A 120 6.72 -0.35 20.68
C ARG A 120 8.01 -0.85 21.29
N LYS A 121 8.78 -1.68 20.57
CA LYS A 121 10.08 -2.18 21.04
C LYS A 121 11.11 -1.07 21.18
N LEU A 122 11.10 -0.10 20.27
CA LEU A 122 11.92 1.10 20.35
C LEU A 122 11.46 1.99 21.53
N HIS A 123 10.15 2.13 21.75
CA HIS A 123 9.58 2.98 22.81
C HIS A 123 9.71 2.37 24.23
N SER A 124 9.56 1.06 24.39
CA SER A 124 9.64 0.38 25.69
C SER A 124 11.06 0.37 26.28
N ASN A 125 12.09 0.44 25.43
CA ASN A 125 13.48 0.49 25.88
C ASN A 125 13.92 1.88 26.36
N TYR A 126 13.04 2.91 26.29
CA TYR A 126 13.33 4.25 26.83
C TYR A 126 13.51 4.27 28.36
N ALA A 127 12.92 3.30 29.08
CA ALA A 127 12.86 3.36 30.55
C ALA A 127 14.12 2.85 31.29
N TYR A 128 15.04 2.15 30.61
CA TYR A 128 16.07 1.36 31.31
C TYR A 128 17.54 1.75 31.07
N VAL A 129 17.83 2.81 30.31
CA VAL A 129 19.22 3.12 29.93
C VAL A 129 19.60 4.54 30.33
N TYR A 130 19.98 4.70 31.59
CA TYR A 130 20.44 5.95 32.19
C TYR A 130 21.90 6.31 31.83
N ASN A 131 22.57 5.54 30.95
CA ASN A 131 23.99 5.71 30.69
C ASN A 131 24.32 5.61 29.18
N ASN A 132 24.54 6.79 28.59
CA ASN A 132 25.40 7.03 27.42
C ASN A 132 25.00 6.48 26.03
N ASN A 133 23.72 6.49 25.63
CA ASN A 133 23.34 6.09 24.26
C ASN A 133 22.49 7.14 23.53
N THR A 134 22.91 7.43 22.29
CA THR A 134 22.32 8.32 21.30
C THR A 134 20.85 7.99 21.05
N TYR A 135 19.96 8.97 21.24
CA TYR A 135 18.52 8.78 21.15
C TYR A 135 18.03 8.76 19.69
N ALA A 136 17.09 7.85 19.40
CA ALA A 136 16.15 8.05 18.31
C ALA A 136 15.38 9.35 18.60
N SER A 137 15.46 10.36 17.73
CA SER A 137 14.68 11.57 17.95
C SER A 137 13.19 11.23 18.09
N LYS A 138 12.47 11.92 18.99
CA LYS A 138 11.01 11.81 19.12
C LYS A 138 10.31 11.88 17.76
N GLN A 139 10.85 12.71 16.87
CA GLN A 139 10.44 12.82 15.48
C GLN A 139 10.44 11.48 14.73
N TYR A 140 11.50 10.66 14.80
CA TYR A 140 11.52 9.36 14.11
C TYR A 140 10.52 8.35 14.69
N ALA A 141 10.26 8.41 16.00
CA ALA A 141 9.22 7.57 16.60
C ALA A 141 7.82 8.00 16.16
N ASP A 142 7.57 9.31 16.10
CA ASP A 142 6.30 9.89 15.61
C ASP A 142 6.11 9.59 14.11
N MET A 143 7.19 9.60 13.31
CA MET A 143 7.16 9.20 11.91
C MET A 143 6.83 7.71 11.72
N LEU A 144 7.39 6.81 12.53
CA LEU A 144 7.06 5.37 12.44
C LEU A 144 5.58 5.09 12.72
N ILE A 145 5.00 5.70 13.77
CA ILE A 145 3.59 5.46 14.11
C ILE A 145 2.66 6.09 13.06
N ALA A 146 3.02 7.26 12.51
CA ALA A 146 2.33 7.83 11.37
C ALA A 146 2.44 6.92 10.14
N GLY A 147 3.62 6.37 9.86
CA GLY A 147 3.85 5.40 8.79
C GLY A 147 2.96 4.17 8.94
N ALA A 148 2.87 3.59 10.14
CA ALA A 148 1.97 2.47 10.43
C ALA A 148 0.51 2.82 10.15
N PHE A 149 0.06 4.01 10.56
CA PHE A 149 -1.30 4.48 10.27
C PHE A 149 -1.57 4.51 8.76
N PHE A 150 -0.66 5.10 7.97
CA PHE A 150 -0.80 5.13 6.52
C PHE A 150 -0.78 3.72 5.90
N THR A 151 0.04 2.80 6.40
CA THR A 151 0.03 1.41 5.93
C THR A 151 -1.32 0.72 6.19
N PHE A 152 -1.98 0.97 7.33
CA PHE A 152 -3.32 0.44 7.60
C PHE A 152 -4.40 1.11 6.75
N VAL A 153 -4.30 2.42 6.53
CA VAL A 153 -5.19 3.13 5.60
C VAL A 153 -5.06 2.52 4.21
N ASP A 154 -3.84 2.23 3.76
CA ASP A 154 -3.60 1.60 2.46
C ASP A 154 -4.22 0.21 2.38
N ALA A 155 -4.11 -0.59 3.45
CA ALA A 155 -4.80 -1.88 3.52
C ALA A 155 -6.33 -1.75 3.35
N LEU A 156 -6.94 -0.69 3.89
CA LEU A 156 -8.35 -0.40 3.68
C LEU A 156 -8.64 -0.01 2.23
N VAL A 157 -7.78 0.79 1.60
CA VAL A 157 -7.93 1.15 0.18
C VAL A 157 -7.89 -0.10 -0.69
N PHE A 158 -6.93 -1.00 -0.47
CA PHE A 158 -6.85 -2.29 -1.17
C PHE A 158 -8.09 -3.15 -0.94
N ALA A 159 -8.62 -3.20 0.28
CA ALA A 159 -9.84 -3.95 0.59
C ALA A 159 -11.06 -3.37 -0.13
N VAL A 160 -11.14 -2.04 -0.20
CA VAL A 160 -12.16 -1.32 -0.96
C VAL A 160 -12.05 -1.64 -2.46
N ASP A 161 -10.83 -1.66 -3.02
CA ASP A 161 -10.61 -2.02 -4.42
C ASP A 161 -11.05 -3.46 -4.73
N VAL A 162 -10.77 -4.42 -3.84
CA VAL A 162 -11.29 -5.79 -3.97
C VAL A 162 -12.82 -5.80 -4.02
N PHE A 163 -13.48 -5.08 -3.10
CA PHE A 163 -14.93 -5.03 -3.05
C PHE A 163 -15.54 -4.41 -4.31
N PHE A 164 -14.99 -3.28 -4.77
CA PHE A 164 -15.47 -2.62 -5.99
C PHE A 164 -15.21 -3.49 -7.22
N THR A 165 -14.04 -4.10 -7.33
CA THR A 165 -13.71 -4.96 -8.47
C THR A 165 -14.56 -6.24 -8.51
N ILE A 166 -14.94 -6.82 -7.36
CA ILE A 166 -15.85 -7.98 -7.35
C ILE A 166 -17.29 -7.58 -7.70
N LYS A 167 -17.75 -6.42 -7.21
CA LYS A 167 -19.15 -6.00 -7.32
C LYS A 167 -19.50 -5.38 -8.67
N TYR A 168 -18.61 -4.62 -9.29
CA TYR A 168 -18.91 -3.80 -10.46
C TYR A 168 -18.31 -4.32 -11.77
N PHE A 169 -17.27 -5.14 -11.71
CA PHE A 169 -16.75 -5.89 -12.85
C PHE A 169 -17.29 -7.31 -12.83
#